data_AF-A0A1G0QT02-F1
#
_entry.id   AF-A0A1G0QT02-F1
#
_cell.length_a   1.000
_cell.length_b   1.000
_cell.length_c   1.000
_cell.angle_alpha   90.00
_cell.angle_beta   90.00
_cell.angle_gamma   90.00
#
_symmetry.space_group_name_H-M   'P 1'
#
loop_
_entity.id
_entity.type
_entity.pdbx_description
1 polymer ?
#
loop_
_entity_poly.entity_id
_entity_poly.type
_entity_poly.pdbx_seq_one_letter_code
_entity_poly.pdbx_strand_id
1 'polypeptide(L)'
;MDRVTIPLTQMGARFESKNNKLPLKIFPAKELKPINYELPVASAQIKSSVILAGLHCEGITSILENLPSRNHTEKMLGLEVKKSESGNTILVSKINYPVPAEYFVPSDVSSAAFFVVLTLLAKNSSIRIKNTGLNDTRKGYLVILEQMGAKINYENVSISGGEIFGDLVIESSQLNNLGIPEEIIPNIIDEIPILSVAGLFAEGNFSIKNAGELRKKESDRISALCYNYRLLGLDVDEFEDGFSFSGQIKNKNVLFKSFDDHRIAMTFAILSLLLNDGGKVDNFGCVGISNPGFLEQIKTITG
;
A
#
# COMPACT_ATOMS: atom_id res chain seq x y z
N MET A 1 -12.58 -10.13 -12.14
CA MET A 1 -13.34 -10.43 -10.90
C MET A 1 -13.20 -11.88 -10.44
N ASP A 2 -12.67 -12.78 -11.28
CA ASP A 2 -12.51 -14.21 -10.96
C ASP A 2 -11.90 -14.52 -9.60
N ARG A 3 -10.84 -13.77 -9.22
CA ARG A 3 -10.16 -13.94 -7.94
C ARG A 3 -11.10 -13.86 -6.72
N VAL A 4 -12.22 -13.14 -6.82
CA VAL A 4 -13.25 -13.02 -5.77
C VAL A 4 -14.45 -13.93 -6.04
N THR A 5 -14.92 -14.04 -7.28
CA THR A 5 -16.11 -14.83 -7.59
C THR A 5 -15.88 -16.33 -7.50
N ILE A 6 -14.67 -16.83 -7.77
CA ILE A 6 -14.33 -18.25 -7.68
C ILE A 6 -14.56 -18.79 -6.26
N PRO A 7 -13.92 -18.25 -5.19
CA PRO A 7 -14.14 -18.78 -3.85
C PRO A 7 -15.59 -18.62 -3.39
N LEU A 8 -16.24 -17.50 -3.69
CA LEU A 8 -17.64 -17.30 -3.33
C LEU A 8 -18.58 -18.30 -4.03
N THR A 9 -18.25 -18.70 -5.27
CA THR A 9 -19.01 -19.75 -5.99
C THR A 9 -18.82 -21.11 -5.32
N GLN A 10 -17.64 -21.43 -4.79
CA GLN A 10 -17.40 -22.64 -3.99
C GLN A 10 -18.25 -22.66 -2.71
N MET A 11 -18.53 -21.49 -2.14
CA MET A 11 -19.46 -21.32 -1.00
C MET A 11 -20.94 -21.43 -1.40
N GLY A 12 -21.25 -21.50 -2.70
CA GLY A 12 -22.63 -21.62 -3.21
C GLY A 12 -23.25 -20.31 -3.73
N ALA A 13 -22.48 -19.21 -3.78
CA ALA A 13 -22.94 -17.98 -4.42
C ALA A 13 -23.01 -18.15 -5.95
N ARG A 14 -23.93 -17.42 -6.60
CA ARG A 14 -24.07 -17.45 -8.06
C ARG A 14 -23.93 -16.05 -8.64
N PHE A 15 -23.11 -15.96 -9.68
CA PHE A 15 -22.80 -14.72 -10.38
C PHE A 15 -23.07 -14.87 -11.88
N GLU A 16 -23.39 -13.76 -12.54
CA GLU A 16 -23.41 -13.63 -14.00
C GLU A 16 -22.63 -12.38 -14.39
N SER A 17 -21.76 -12.50 -15.38
CA SER A 17 -20.95 -11.38 -15.89
C SER A 17 -20.50 -11.63 -17.32
N LYS A 18 -20.10 -10.56 -18.02
CA LYS A 18 -19.45 -10.68 -19.33
C LYS A 18 -17.95 -10.84 -19.13
N ASN A 19 -17.39 -11.99 -19.52
CA ASN A 19 -15.95 -12.29 -19.44
C ASN A 19 -15.34 -12.04 -18.04
N ASN A 20 -16.08 -12.33 -16.96
CA ASN A 20 -15.62 -12.16 -15.57
C ASN A 20 -15.21 -10.73 -15.19
N LYS A 21 -15.76 -9.74 -15.89
CA LYS A 21 -15.59 -8.30 -15.66
C LYS A 21 -16.91 -7.65 -15.26
N LEU A 22 -16.83 -6.44 -14.72
CA LEU A 22 -18.02 -5.63 -14.46
C LEU A 22 -18.75 -5.29 -15.78
N PRO A 23 -20.09 -5.13 -15.76
CA PRO A 23 -20.99 -5.28 -14.60
C PRO A 23 -21.17 -6.75 -14.15
N LEU A 24 -21.42 -6.95 -12.85
CA LEU A 24 -21.61 -8.26 -12.21
C LEU A 24 -23.03 -8.34 -11.63
N LYS A 25 -23.78 -9.38 -11.97
CA LYS A 25 -25.08 -9.69 -11.38
C LYS A 25 -24.91 -10.78 -10.32
N ILE A 26 -25.37 -10.50 -9.11
CA ILE A 26 -25.30 -11.42 -7.96
C ILE A 26 -26.70 -11.97 -7.71
N PHE A 27 -26.83 -13.29 -7.58
CA PHE A 27 -28.10 -13.93 -7.29
C PHE A 27 -28.17 -14.38 -5.83
N PRO A 28 -29.36 -14.35 -5.21
CA PRO A 28 -29.52 -14.83 -3.84
C PRO A 28 -29.17 -16.32 -3.75
N ALA A 29 -28.36 -16.67 -2.75
CA ALA A 29 -28.13 -18.04 -2.35
C ALA A 29 -29.06 -18.36 -1.17
N LYS A 30 -29.66 -19.57 -1.14
CA LYS A 30 -30.51 -20.01 -0.03
C LYS A 30 -29.70 -20.18 1.26
N GLU A 31 -28.47 -20.65 1.12
CA GLU A 31 -27.51 -20.88 2.20
C GLU A 31 -26.10 -20.83 1.61
N LEU A 32 -25.13 -20.34 2.38
CA LEU A 32 -23.70 -20.41 2.04
C LEU A 32 -23.03 -21.53 2.82
N LYS A 33 -22.15 -22.28 2.15
CA LYS A 33 -21.39 -23.37 2.75
C LYS A 33 -20.01 -22.87 3.19
N PRO A 34 -19.54 -23.29 4.38
CA PRO A 34 -18.17 -23.01 4.79
C PRO A 34 -17.18 -23.73 3.85
N ILE A 35 -16.01 -23.13 3.67
CA ILE A 35 -14.92 -23.69 2.86
C ILE A 35 -13.59 -23.63 3.62
N ASN A 36 -12.65 -24.50 3.23
CA ASN A 36 -11.23 -24.34 3.53
C ASN A 36 -10.57 -23.79 2.27
N TYR A 37 -10.13 -22.53 2.31
CA TYR A 37 -9.64 -21.82 1.14
C TYR A 37 -8.19 -21.40 1.33
N GLU A 38 -7.29 -21.94 0.51
CA GLU A 38 -5.93 -21.46 0.41
C GLU A 38 -5.86 -20.28 -0.57
N LEU A 39 -5.31 -19.15 -0.11
CA LEU A 39 -5.19 -17.96 -0.94
C LEU A 39 -4.16 -18.20 -2.05
N PRO A 40 -4.54 -18.10 -3.33
CA PRO A 40 -3.60 -18.33 -4.44
C PRO A 40 -2.56 -17.21 -4.56
N VAL A 41 -2.86 -16.03 -4.00
CA VAL A 41 -1.99 -14.85 -3.97
C VAL A 41 -2.23 -14.10 -2.66
N ALA A 42 -1.24 -13.37 -2.16
CA ALA A 42 -1.35 -12.50 -0.98
C ALA A 42 -2.26 -11.30 -1.24
N SER A 43 -3.59 -11.51 -1.23
CA SER A 43 -4.59 -10.50 -1.52
C SER A 43 -5.60 -10.36 -0.38
N ALA A 44 -5.48 -9.24 0.33
CA ALA A 44 -6.42 -8.86 1.37
C ALA A 44 -7.86 -8.80 0.85
N GLN A 45 -8.08 -8.41 -0.41
CA GLN A 45 -9.43 -8.31 -0.98
C GLN A 45 -10.10 -9.69 -1.16
N ILE A 46 -9.35 -10.70 -1.62
CA ILE A 46 -9.86 -12.07 -1.73
C ILE A 46 -10.18 -12.58 -0.33
N LYS A 47 -9.22 -12.44 0.60
CA LYS A 47 -9.37 -12.82 2.01
C LYS A 47 -10.62 -12.20 2.64
N SER A 48 -10.77 -10.87 2.57
CA SER A 48 -11.93 -10.16 3.11
C SER A 48 -13.24 -10.63 2.49
N SER A 49 -13.29 -10.92 1.18
CA SER A 49 -14.52 -11.39 0.54
C SER A 49 -14.98 -12.75 1.08
N VAL A 50 -14.05 -13.68 1.30
CA VAL A 50 -14.35 -15.01 1.87
C VAL A 50 -14.71 -14.88 3.35
N ILE A 51 -14.03 -14.02 4.09
CA ILE A 51 -14.36 -13.74 5.49
C ILE A 51 -15.79 -13.23 5.62
N LEU A 52 -16.15 -12.20 4.85
CA LEU A 52 -17.48 -11.60 4.91
C LEU A 52 -18.58 -12.60 4.52
N ALA A 53 -18.33 -13.48 3.55
CA ALA A 53 -19.25 -14.57 3.24
C ALA A 53 -19.35 -15.61 4.37
N GLY A 54 -18.22 -15.93 5.01
CA GLY A 54 -18.13 -16.88 6.12
C GLY A 54 -18.88 -16.43 7.38
N LEU A 55 -19.07 -15.11 7.58
CA LEU A 55 -19.94 -14.57 8.63
C LEU A 55 -21.40 -15.04 8.53
N HIS A 56 -21.82 -15.54 7.37
CA HIS A 56 -23.17 -16.05 7.15
C HIS A 56 -23.26 -17.59 7.17
N CYS A 57 -22.15 -18.29 7.41
CA CYS A 57 -22.11 -19.75 7.47
C CYS A 57 -22.30 -20.25 8.91
N GLU A 58 -23.16 -21.27 9.10
CA GLU A 58 -23.30 -21.94 10.40
C GLU A 58 -22.01 -22.70 10.80
N GLY A 59 -21.25 -23.21 9.82
CA GLY A 59 -19.96 -23.85 10.04
C GLY A 59 -18.75 -22.90 9.91
N ILE A 60 -17.56 -23.38 10.28
CA ILE A 60 -16.32 -22.61 10.24
C ILE A 60 -15.76 -22.57 8.82
N THR A 61 -15.60 -21.36 8.29
CA THR A 61 -14.78 -21.10 7.11
C THR A 61 -13.34 -20.87 7.55
N SER A 62 -12.39 -21.53 6.90
CA SER A 62 -10.95 -21.42 7.17
C SER A 62 -10.24 -20.84 5.96
N ILE A 63 -9.43 -19.80 6.14
CA ILE A 63 -8.65 -19.18 5.08
C ILE A 63 -7.16 -19.35 5.41
N LEU A 64 -6.42 -20.07 4.58
CA LEU A 64 -4.97 -20.19 4.68
C LEU A 64 -4.28 -19.11 3.83
N GLU A 65 -3.48 -18.27 4.47
CA GLU A 65 -2.69 -17.21 3.86
C GLU A 65 -1.19 -17.50 4.02
N ASN A 66 -0.55 -17.93 2.93
CA ASN A 66 0.88 -18.31 2.91
C ASN A 66 1.80 -17.12 3.18
N LEU A 67 1.48 -15.96 2.60
CA LEU A 67 2.18 -14.68 2.84
C LEU A 67 1.19 -13.65 3.39
N PRO A 68 1.49 -13.02 4.54
CA PRO A 68 0.57 -12.10 5.18
C PRO A 68 0.27 -10.90 4.28
N SER A 69 -1.01 -10.59 4.12
CA SER A 69 -1.50 -9.33 3.56
C SER A 69 -2.16 -8.49 4.66
N ARG A 70 -2.67 -7.31 4.28
CA ARG A 70 -3.40 -6.41 5.21
C ARG A 70 -4.46 -7.18 6.01
N ASN A 71 -4.52 -6.93 7.32
CA ASN A 71 -5.34 -7.71 8.26
C ASN A 71 -6.46 -6.89 8.94
N HIS A 72 -6.91 -5.80 8.31
CA HIS A 72 -7.93 -4.91 8.85
C HIS A 72 -9.26 -5.65 9.11
N THR A 73 -9.68 -6.53 8.19
CA THR A 73 -10.93 -7.27 8.34
C THR A 73 -10.90 -8.20 9.55
N GLU A 74 -9.78 -8.88 9.75
CA GLU A 74 -9.56 -9.79 10.87
C GLU A 74 -9.56 -9.05 12.20
N LYS A 75 -8.84 -7.92 12.27
CA LYS A 75 -8.75 -7.09 13.48
C LYS A 75 -10.10 -6.49 13.85
N MET A 76 -10.81 -5.91 12.89
CA MET A 76 -12.10 -5.27 13.14
C MET A 76 -13.18 -6.28 13.54
N LEU A 77 -13.11 -7.51 13.05
CA LEU A 77 -14.04 -8.60 13.43
C LEU A 77 -13.57 -9.43 14.63
N GLY A 78 -12.38 -9.15 15.18
CA GLY A 78 -11.80 -9.92 16.29
C GLY A 78 -11.60 -11.40 15.95
N LEU A 79 -11.20 -11.71 14.72
CA LEU A 79 -11.07 -13.10 14.26
C LEU A 79 -9.88 -13.81 14.88
N GLU A 80 -10.04 -15.12 15.10
CA GLU A 80 -8.94 -15.99 15.48
C GLU A 80 -8.01 -16.20 14.26
N VAL A 81 -6.71 -15.96 14.47
CA VAL A 81 -5.66 -16.20 13.48
C VAL A 81 -4.62 -17.16 14.07
N LYS A 82 -4.59 -18.38 13.55
CA LYS A 82 -3.60 -19.41 13.94
C LYS A 82 -2.37 -19.27 13.06
N LYS A 83 -1.22 -19.00 13.68
CA LYS A 83 0.07 -18.91 12.99
C LYS A 83 0.70 -20.30 12.87
N SER A 84 1.30 -20.61 11.73
CA SER A 84 2.01 -21.86 11.45
C SER A 84 3.19 -21.61 10.50
N GLU A 85 4.07 -22.59 10.33
CA GLU A 85 5.15 -22.53 9.33
C GLU A 85 4.61 -22.43 7.90
N SER A 86 3.44 -23.02 7.64
CA SER A 86 2.73 -22.94 6.36
C SER A 86 1.99 -21.62 6.12
N GLY A 87 2.02 -20.68 7.06
CA GLY A 87 1.31 -19.40 6.97
C GLY A 87 0.24 -19.22 8.06
N ASN A 88 -0.63 -18.23 7.86
CA ASN A 88 -1.68 -17.85 8.80
C ASN A 88 -3.01 -18.49 8.41
N THR A 89 -3.66 -19.16 9.34
CA THR A 89 -5.03 -19.66 9.17
C THR A 89 -6.02 -18.75 9.89
N ILE A 90 -6.87 -18.05 9.14
CA ILE A 90 -7.95 -17.20 9.65
C ILE A 90 -9.22 -18.05 9.76
N LEU A 91 -9.89 -17.99 10.92
CA LEU A 91 -11.15 -18.71 11.17
C LEU A 91 -12.31 -17.73 11.30
N VAL A 92 -13.42 -18.03 10.63
CA VAL A 92 -14.63 -17.20 10.65
C VAL A 92 -15.89 -18.05 10.54
N SER A 93 -16.90 -17.69 11.33
CA SER A 93 -18.24 -18.23 11.21
C SER A 93 -19.27 -17.18 11.64
N LYS A 94 -20.54 -17.57 11.68
CA LYS A 94 -21.64 -16.75 12.18
C LYS A 94 -21.46 -16.19 13.60
N ILE A 95 -20.65 -16.82 14.45
CA ILE A 95 -20.35 -16.30 15.80
C ILE A 95 -19.56 -14.97 15.76
N ASN A 96 -18.84 -14.71 14.65
CA ASN A 96 -18.03 -13.52 14.48
C ASN A 96 -18.81 -12.34 13.87
N TYR A 97 -20.14 -12.46 13.71
CA TYR A 97 -20.93 -11.38 13.12
C TYR A 97 -20.82 -10.11 13.96
N PRO A 98 -20.45 -8.96 13.37
CA PRO A 98 -20.14 -7.76 14.15
C PRO A 98 -21.38 -7.16 14.80
N VAL A 99 -21.19 -6.58 15.97
CA VAL A 99 -22.17 -5.70 16.62
C VAL A 99 -21.79 -4.23 16.37
N PRO A 100 -22.75 -3.29 16.38
CA PRO A 100 -22.45 -1.87 16.28
C PRO A 100 -21.47 -1.42 17.37
N ALA A 101 -20.45 -0.65 16.98
CA ALA A 101 -19.44 -0.12 17.89
C ALA A 101 -18.94 1.25 17.41
N GLU A 102 -18.53 2.10 18.35
CA GLU A 102 -17.78 3.32 18.05
C GLU A 102 -16.29 3.01 17.99
N TYR A 103 -15.61 3.54 16.99
CA TYR A 103 -14.18 3.42 16.85
C TYR A 103 -13.59 4.65 16.19
N PHE A 104 -12.33 4.91 16.51
CA PHE A 104 -11.53 5.94 15.86
C PHE A 104 -10.89 5.36 14.60
N VAL A 105 -11.01 6.07 13.48
CA VAL A 105 -10.36 5.69 12.21
C VAL A 105 -9.01 6.41 12.13
N PRO A 106 -7.87 5.69 12.18
CA PRO A 106 -6.56 6.30 12.07
C PRO A 106 -6.33 6.97 10.72
N SER A 107 -5.45 7.98 10.71
CA SER A 107 -4.93 8.58 9.48
C SER A 107 -4.21 7.52 8.64
N ASP A 108 -4.40 7.57 7.33
CA ASP A 108 -3.85 6.59 6.41
C ASP A 108 -2.31 6.72 6.29
N VAL A 109 -1.61 5.66 6.69
CA VAL A 109 -0.14 5.59 6.63
C VAL A 109 0.39 5.66 5.20
N SER A 110 -0.37 5.19 4.21
CA SER A 110 0.01 5.31 2.79
C SER A 110 0.01 6.77 2.33
N SER A 111 -0.97 7.54 2.77
CA SER A 111 -1.03 8.99 2.50
C SER A 111 0.06 9.74 3.28
N ALA A 112 0.36 9.33 4.51
CA ALA A 112 1.46 9.88 5.30
C ALA A 112 2.84 9.69 4.64
N ALA A 113 3.05 8.60 3.88
CA ALA A 113 4.33 8.26 3.26
C ALA A 113 4.92 9.39 2.39
N PHE A 114 4.08 10.14 1.66
CA PHE A 114 4.51 11.28 0.86
C PHE A 114 5.14 12.40 1.71
N PHE A 115 4.52 12.70 2.85
CA PHE A 115 4.99 13.72 3.79
C PHE A 115 6.22 13.24 4.55
N VAL A 116 6.24 11.98 4.97
CA VAL A 116 7.41 11.35 5.60
C VAL A 116 8.63 11.47 4.69
N VAL A 117 8.54 11.01 3.43
CA VAL A 117 9.67 11.06 2.50
C VAL A 117 10.08 12.50 2.16
N LEU A 118 9.12 13.41 1.97
CA LEU A 118 9.43 14.82 1.78
C LEU A 118 10.24 15.39 2.96
N THR A 119 9.82 15.15 4.19
CA THR A 119 10.52 15.67 5.39
C THR A 119 11.89 15.04 5.59
N LEU A 120 12.03 13.73 5.34
CA LEU A 120 13.32 13.04 5.46
C LEU A 120 14.38 13.63 4.52
N LEU A 121 13.97 13.98 3.30
CA LEU A 121 14.88 14.44 2.24
C LEU A 121 15.05 15.97 2.20
N ALA A 122 14.07 16.74 2.65
CA ALA A 122 14.20 18.18 2.78
C ALA A 122 15.25 18.53 3.83
N LYS A 123 15.96 19.66 3.66
CA LYS A 123 17.02 20.08 4.60
C LYS A 123 16.40 20.68 5.86
N ASN A 124 16.98 20.36 7.03
CA ASN A 124 16.63 20.95 8.34
C ASN A 124 15.11 21.02 8.61
N SER A 125 14.40 19.95 8.27
CA SER A 125 12.96 19.83 8.29
C SER A 125 12.51 18.87 9.38
N SER A 126 11.34 19.13 9.95
CA SER A 126 10.67 18.23 10.87
C SER A 126 9.15 18.35 10.71
N ILE A 127 8.44 17.23 10.83
CA ILE A 127 6.98 17.19 10.82
C ILE A 127 6.47 16.23 11.88
N ARG A 128 5.31 16.58 12.46
CA ARG A 128 4.50 15.65 13.26
C ARG A 128 3.22 15.32 12.50
N ILE A 129 3.03 14.04 12.17
CA ILE A 129 1.81 13.54 11.53
C ILE A 129 0.98 12.80 12.57
N LYS A 130 -0.14 13.39 12.98
CA LYS A 130 -0.94 12.90 14.10
C LYS A 130 -1.80 11.68 13.75
N ASN A 131 -1.98 10.81 14.74
CA ASN A 131 -2.94 9.69 14.71
C ASN A 131 -2.80 8.76 13.49
N THR A 132 -1.59 8.52 13.01
CA THR A 132 -1.31 7.66 11.86
C THR A 132 -1.45 6.20 12.23
N GLY A 133 -2.07 5.39 11.35
CA GLY A 133 -2.17 3.95 11.53
C GLY A 133 -0.78 3.27 11.56
N LEU A 134 -0.52 2.47 12.59
CA LEU A 134 0.74 1.76 12.83
C LEU A 134 0.56 0.24 12.75
N ASN A 135 -0.36 -0.22 11.90
CA ASN A 135 -0.54 -1.64 11.66
C ASN A 135 0.71 -2.22 10.99
N ASP A 136 1.25 -3.31 11.54
CA ASP A 136 2.46 -3.97 11.04
C ASP A 136 2.38 -4.39 9.57
N THR A 137 1.17 -4.71 9.08
CA THR A 137 0.92 -5.06 7.66
C THR A 137 0.85 -3.85 6.72
N ARG A 138 1.01 -2.63 7.26
CA ARG A 138 0.89 -1.35 6.52
C ARG A 138 2.06 -0.41 6.74
N LYS A 139 2.73 -0.49 7.89
CA LYS A 139 3.86 0.38 8.24
C LYS A 139 5.21 -0.10 7.68
N GLY A 140 5.22 -1.11 6.80
CA GLY A 140 6.46 -1.71 6.30
C GLY A 140 7.42 -0.70 5.69
N TYR A 141 6.92 0.35 5.04
CA TYR A 141 7.77 1.39 4.46
C TYR A 141 8.50 2.21 5.53
N LEU A 142 7.91 2.41 6.72
CA LEU A 142 8.57 3.07 7.84
C LEU A 142 9.74 2.23 8.34
N VAL A 143 9.54 0.90 8.46
CA VAL A 143 10.60 -0.05 8.84
C VAL A 143 11.76 -0.01 7.84
N ILE A 144 11.46 0.02 6.54
CA ILE A 144 12.50 0.15 5.51
C ILE A 144 13.23 1.49 5.63
N LEU A 145 12.51 2.60 5.79
CA LEU A 145 13.14 3.92 5.95
C LEU A 145 14.04 3.96 7.20
N GLU A 146 13.61 3.40 8.33
CA GLU A 146 14.43 3.28 9.55
C GLU A 146 15.70 2.48 9.30
N GLN A 147 15.61 1.35 8.59
CA GLN A 147 16.77 0.56 8.19
C GLN A 147 17.69 1.30 7.22
N MET A 148 17.14 2.20 6.39
CA MET A 148 17.91 3.11 5.56
C MET A 148 18.57 4.24 6.37
N GLY A 149 18.26 4.40 7.65
CA GLY A 149 18.83 5.44 8.54
C GLY A 149 17.91 6.63 8.82
N ALA A 150 16.61 6.51 8.50
CA ALA A 150 15.64 7.57 8.79
C ALA A 150 15.42 7.76 10.29
N LYS A 151 15.30 9.03 10.71
CA LYS A 151 14.89 9.43 12.05
C LYS A 151 13.36 9.52 12.13
N ILE A 152 12.75 8.47 12.65
CA ILE A 152 11.31 8.32 12.82
C ILE A 152 11.04 7.94 14.28
N ASN A 153 10.28 8.77 14.98
CA ASN A 153 9.82 8.48 16.33
C ASN A 153 8.29 8.26 16.34
N TYR A 154 7.84 7.32 17.15
CA TYR A 154 6.42 7.03 17.37
C TYR A 154 6.03 7.53 18.76
N GLU A 155 5.07 8.44 18.81
CA GLU A 155 4.56 9.00 20.07
C GLU A 155 3.06 8.79 20.20
N ASN A 156 2.51 8.96 21.41
CA ASN A 156 1.06 8.92 21.66
C ASN A 156 0.37 7.66 21.11
N VAL A 157 1.04 6.50 21.22
CA VAL A 157 0.54 5.23 20.66
C VAL A 157 -0.70 4.77 21.43
N SER A 158 -1.74 4.42 20.69
CA SER A 158 -3.02 3.95 21.23
C SER A 158 -3.64 2.88 20.32
N ILE A 159 -4.76 2.31 20.75
CA ILE A 159 -5.48 1.24 20.05
C ILE A 159 -6.97 1.60 19.96
N SER A 160 -7.57 1.45 18.78
CA SER A 160 -9.02 1.55 18.58
C SER A 160 -9.48 0.54 17.53
N GLY A 161 -10.56 -0.20 17.80
CA GLY A 161 -11.09 -1.20 16.85
C GLY A 161 -10.09 -2.30 16.45
N GLY A 162 -9.12 -2.62 17.32
CA GLY A 162 -8.02 -3.55 17.04
C GLY A 162 -6.87 -2.96 16.22
N GLU A 163 -6.97 -1.71 15.77
CA GLU A 163 -5.92 -1.00 15.04
C GLU A 163 -5.04 -0.17 15.98
N ILE A 164 -3.73 -0.31 15.81
CA ILE A 164 -2.73 0.49 16.51
C ILE A 164 -2.54 1.77 15.72
N PHE A 165 -2.45 2.91 16.40
CA PHE A 165 -2.16 4.20 15.78
C PHE A 165 -1.34 5.08 16.72
N GLY A 166 -0.70 6.13 16.19
CA GLY A 166 0.08 7.08 16.98
C GLY A 166 0.58 8.25 16.13
N ASP A 167 1.26 9.18 16.76
CA ASP A 167 1.90 10.29 16.08
C ASP A 167 3.25 9.85 15.49
N LEU A 168 3.50 10.19 14.23
CA LEU A 168 4.81 10.08 13.61
C LEU A 168 5.55 11.41 13.77
N VAL A 169 6.75 11.38 14.33
CA VAL A 169 7.65 12.54 14.37
C VAL A 169 8.85 12.24 13.48
N ILE A 170 8.99 13.00 12.41
CA ILE A 170 9.98 12.78 11.35
C ILE A 170 10.97 13.94 11.33
N GLU A 171 12.24 13.64 11.12
CA GLU A 171 13.31 14.63 10.96
C GLU A 171 14.17 14.34 9.74
N SER A 172 14.70 15.40 9.12
CA SER A 172 15.68 15.26 8.03
C SER A 172 16.78 14.25 8.36
N SER A 173 17.07 13.38 7.39
CA SER A 173 17.95 12.24 7.58
C SER A 173 18.83 12.00 6.35
N GLN A 174 20.02 11.43 6.57
CA GLN A 174 20.82 10.85 5.50
C GLN A 174 20.44 9.39 5.38
N LEU A 175 20.08 8.97 4.17
CA LEU A 175 19.60 7.62 3.90
C LEU A 175 20.65 6.81 3.15
N ASN A 176 20.67 5.50 3.37
CA ASN A 176 21.49 4.52 2.66
C ASN A 176 20.57 3.48 2.03
N ASN A 177 20.74 3.21 0.75
CA ASN A 177 20.01 2.16 0.06
C ASN A 177 20.37 0.78 0.61
N LEU A 178 19.38 -0.11 0.63
CA LEU A 178 19.50 -1.49 1.07
C LEU A 178 18.72 -2.43 0.14
N GLY A 179 19.03 -3.73 0.21
CA GLY A 179 18.22 -4.75 -0.45
C GLY A 179 16.90 -4.94 0.28
N ILE A 180 15.79 -4.56 -0.37
CA ILE A 180 14.44 -4.69 0.22
C ILE A 180 14.06 -6.19 0.19
N PRO A 181 13.75 -6.81 1.36
CA PRO A 181 13.39 -8.22 1.42
C PRO A 181 12.10 -8.54 0.66
N GLU A 182 12.02 -9.71 0.03
CA GLU A 182 10.85 -10.09 -0.79
C GLU A 182 9.57 -10.22 0.06
N GLU A 183 9.70 -10.66 1.30
CA GLU A 183 8.60 -10.89 2.23
C GLU A 183 7.88 -9.60 2.66
N ILE A 184 8.53 -8.44 2.56
CA ILE A 184 7.91 -7.16 2.91
C ILE A 184 7.17 -6.52 1.73
N ILE A 185 7.45 -6.95 0.50
CA ILE A 185 6.90 -6.34 -0.72
C ILE A 185 5.36 -6.26 -0.71
N PRO A 186 4.60 -7.29 -0.29
CA PRO A 186 3.15 -7.19 -0.20
C PRO A 186 2.65 -6.07 0.72
N ASN A 187 3.42 -5.77 1.79
CA ASN A 187 3.07 -4.79 2.81
C ASN A 187 3.44 -3.35 2.42
N ILE A 188 4.31 -3.16 1.43
CA ILE A 188 4.77 -1.85 0.94
C ILE A 188 4.42 -1.58 -0.52
N ILE A 189 3.67 -2.49 -1.17
CA ILE A 189 3.42 -2.46 -2.62
C ILE A 189 2.91 -1.10 -3.12
N ASP A 190 2.14 -0.42 -2.28
CA ASP A 190 1.50 0.86 -2.59
C ASP A 190 2.44 2.06 -2.32
N GLU A 191 3.50 1.87 -1.54
CA GLU A 191 4.51 2.85 -1.13
C GLU A 191 5.79 2.76 -1.95
N ILE A 192 5.98 1.71 -2.76
CA ILE A 192 7.14 1.57 -3.66
C ILE A 192 7.40 2.82 -4.51
N PRO A 193 6.37 3.47 -5.12
CA PRO A 193 6.60 4.71 -5.87
C PRO A 193 7.31 5.78 -5.04
N ILE A 194 6.85 6.07 -3.82
CA ILE A 194 7.46 7.12 -2.99
C ILE A 194 8.76 6.66 -2.32
N LEU A 195 8.90 5.37 -1.98
CA LEU A 195 10.16 4.79 -1.51
C LEU A 195 11.26 4.89 -2.57
N SER A 196 10.91 4.78 -3.85
CA SER A 196 11.90 4.96 -4.92
C SER A 196 12.42 6.40 -5.00
N VAL A 197 11.65 7.40 -4.57
CA VAL A 197 12.16 8.78 -4.40
C VAL A 197 13.11 8.86 -3.20
N ALA A 198 12.81 8.19 -2.08
CA ALA A 198 13.76 8.06 -0.97
C ALA A 198 15.07 7.43 -1.43
N GLY A 199 14.99 6.35 -2.22
CA GLY A 199 16.14 5.66 -2.78
C GLY A 199 16.96 6.48 -3.78
N LEU A 200 16.33 7.40 -4.51
CA LEU A 200 17.02 8.30 -5.44
C LEU A 200 17.99 9.27 -4.74
N PHE A 201 17.67 9.69 -3.51
CA PHE A 201 18.49 10.61 -2.73
C PHE A 201 19.34 9.90 -1.65
N ALA A 202 19.21 8.58 -1.52
CA ALA A 202 20.00 7.76 -0.61
C ALA A 202 21.37 7.41 -1.21
N GLU A 203 22.35 7.14 -0.36
CA GLU A 203 23.66 6.62 -0.78
C GLU A 203 23.53 5.18 -1.31
N GLY A 204 24.25 4.86 -2.40
CA GLY A 204 24.19 3.56 -3.06
C GLY A 204 23.09 3.44 -4.12
N ASN A 205 22.97 2.27 -4.75
CA ASN A 205 22.00 2.03 -5.82
C ASN A 205 20.65 1.56 -5.27
N PHE A 206 19.55 2.00 -5.88
CA PHE A 206 18.21 1.51 -5.56
C PHE A 206 17.80 0.36 -6.48
N SER A 207 17.24 -0.70 -5.90
CA SER A 207 16.68 -1.83 -6.65
C SER A 207 15.49 -2.41 -5.91
N ILE A 208 14.47 -2.81 -6.67
CA ILE A 208 13.33 -3.57 -6.17
C ILE A 208 12.99 -4.72 -7.10
N LYS A 209 12.62 -5.86 -6.51
CA LYS A 209 12.18 -7.09 -7.19
C LYS A 209 10.92 -7.63 -6.51
N ASN A 210 10.33 -8.68 -7.08
CA ASN A 210 9.13 -9.35 -6.56
C ASN A 210 7.88 -8.45 -6.43
N ALA A 211 7.87 -7.33 -7.14
CA ALA A 211 6.84 -6.28 -7.11
C ALA A 211 5.91 -6.29 -8.35
N GLY A 212 5.79 -7.42 -9.05
CA GLY A 212 5.01 -7.53 -10.30
C GLY A 212 3.52 -7.14 -10.18
N GLU A 213 2.92 -7.18 -8.98
CA GLU A 213 1.55 -6.68 -8.77
C GLU A 213 1.42 -5.16 -9.01
N LEU A 214 2.51 -4.39 -9.02
CA LEU A 214 2.53 -2.98 -9.42
C LEU A 214 2.06 -2.75 -10.87
N ARG A 215 2.28 -3.73 -11.76
CA ARG A 215 1.83 -3.64 -13.16
C ARG A 215 0.31 -3.71 -13.33
N LYS A 216 -0.39 -4.21 -12.31
CA LYS A 216 -1.83 -4.47 -12.32
C LYS A 216 -2.63 -3.44 -11.51
N LYS A 217 -2.00 -2.34 -11.11
CA LYS A 217 -2.62 -1.24 -10.37
C LYS A 217 -3.42 -0.35 -11.33
N GLU A 218 -3.74 0.86 -10.91
CA GLU A 218 -4.44 1.87 -11.71
C GLU A 218 -3.72 2.16 -13.04
N SER A 219 -2.40 2.05 -13.03
CA SER A 219 -1.53 2.02 -14.20
C SER A 219 -0.50 0.88 -14.08
N ASP A 220 0.28 0.65 -15.14
CA ASP A 220 1.54 -0.09 -14.97
C ASP A 220 2.56 0.80 -14.26
N ARG A 221 2.57 0.70 -12.92
CA ARG A 221 3.40 1.58 -12.08
C ARG A 221 4.90 1.34 -12.27
N ILE A 222 5.33 0.14 -12.63
CA ILE A 222 6.75 -0.14 -12.88
C ILE A 222 7.19 0.62 -14.12
N SER A 223 6.46 0.48 -15.23
CA SER A 223 6.79 1.20 -16.47
C SER A 223 6.65 2.71 -16.31
N ALA A 224 5.65 3.19 -15.55
CA ALA A 224 5.47 4.61 -15.27
C ALA A 224 6.65 5.21 -14.47
N LEU A 225 7.13 4.52 -13.44
CA LEU A 225 8.31 4.92 -12.68
C LEU A 225 9.55 4.93 -13.56
N CYS A 226 9.80 3.84 -14.29
CA CYS A 226 10.97 3.72 -15.15
C CYS A 226 11.01 4.80 -16.23
N TYR A 227 9.87 5.09 -16.86
CA TYR A 227 9.73 6.16 -17.84
C TYR A 227 10.14 7.52 -17.26
N ASN A 228 9.56 7.90 -16.12
CA ASN A 228 9.83 9.18 -15.49
C ASN A 228 11.27 9.30 -14.96
N TYR A 229 11.86 8.22 -14.44
CA TYR A 229 13.27 8.20 -14.04
C TYR A 229 14.22 8.34 -15.23
N ARG A 230 13.90 7.75 -16.39
CA ARG A 230 14.66 7.98 -17.63
C ARG A 230 14.58 9.43 -18.10
N LEU A 231 13.45 10.13 -17.91
CA LEU A 231 13.33 11.56 -18.23
C LEU A 231 14.30 12.43 -17.41
N LEU A 232 14.66 12.01 -16.19
CA LEU A 232 15.67 12.66 -15.35
C LEU A 232 17.11 12.40 -15.83
N GLY A 233 17.30 11.49 -16.78
CA GLY A 233 18.60 11.09 -17.31
C GLY A 233 19.32 10.03 -16.46
N LEU A 234 18.59 9.33 -15.60
CA LEU A 234 19.09 8.19 -14.82
C LEU A 234 19.28 6.95 -15.69
N ASP A 235 20.17 6.07 -15.25
CA ASP A 235 20.37 4.75 -15.85
C ASP A 235 19.37 3.79 -15.20
N VAL A 236 18.38 3.33 -15.97
CA VAL A 236 17.19 2.61 -15.44
C VAL A 236 17.01 1.26 -16.12
N ASP A 237 17.09 0.19 -15.32
CA ASP A 237 16.77 -1.17 -15.72
C ASP A 237 15.35 -1.53 -15.26
N GLU A 238 14.54 -1.97 -16.22
CA GLU A 238 13.16 -2.39 -15.98
C GLU A 238 13.07 -3.91 -16.03
N PHE A 239 12.50 -4.53 -15.00
CA PHE A 239 12.28 -5.97 -14.90
C PHE A 239 10.77 -6.27 -15.00
N GLU A 240 10.39 -7.53 -15.23
CA GLU A 240 8.98 -7.93 -15.23
C GLU A 240 8.32 -7.65 -13.86
N ASP A 241 9.06 -7.86 -12.77
CA ASP A 241 8.59 -7.77 -11.40
C ASP A 241 9.30 -6.69 -10.58
N GLY A 242 9.89 -5.68 -11.22
CA GLY A 242 10.62 -4.66 -10.49
C GLY A 242 11.40 -3.70 -11.38
N PHE A 243 12.31 -2.97 -10.78
CA PHE A 243 13.20 -2.05 -11.47
C PHE A 243 14.39 -1.68 -10.59
N SER A 244 15.46 -1.21 -11.21
CA SER A 244 16.57 -0.56 -10.53
C SER A 244 16.98 0.70 -11.27
N PHE A 245 17.57 1.65 -10.55
CA PHE A 245 18.18 2.80 -11.18
C PHE A 245 19.46 3.22 -10.45
N SER A 246 20.33 3.89 -11.20
CA SER A 246 21.56 4.46 -10.69
C SER A 246 21.94 5.73 -11.46
N GLY A 247 23.03 6.36 -11.04
CA GLY A 247 23.53 7.59 -11.63
C GLY A 247 22.94 8.85 -10.99
N GLN A 248 23.27 10.00 -11.58
CA GLN A 248 22.85 11.31 -11.10
C GLN A 248 21.80 11.93 -12.02
N ILE A 249 20.98 12.82 -11.46
CA ILE A 249 19.98 13.58 -12.21
C ILE A 249 20.71 14.52 -13.19
N LYS A 250 20.51 14.29 -14.49
CA LYS A 250 21.12 15.07 -15.58
C LYS A 250 20.16 16.11 -16.14
N ASN A 251 18.86 15.80 -16.16
CA ASN A 251 17.82 16.69 -16.66
C ASN A 251 17.05 17.31 -15.48
N LYS A 252 17.05 18.65 -15.42
CA LYS A 252 16.42 19.40 -14.33
C LYS A 252 15.10 20.07 -14.71
N ASN A 253 14.70 20.02 -15.97
CA ASN A 253 13.44 20.60 -16.44
C ASN A 253 12.58 19.49 -17.08
N VAL A 254 11.84 18.78 -16.23
CA VAL A 254 11.10 17.57 -16.62
C VAL A 254 9.60 17.80 -16.44
N LEU A 255 8.84 17.40 -17.46
CA LEU A 255 7.40 17.18 -17.36
C LEU A 255 7.15 15.69 -17.13
N PHE A 256 6.94 15.31 -15.86
CA PHE A 256 6.59 13.96 -15.47
C PHE A 256 5.19 13.59 -15.94
N LYS A 257 5.04 12.30 -16.26
CA LYS A 257 3.80 11.68 -16.69
C LYS A 257 3.12 10.99 -15.51
N SER A 258 1.88 11.37 -15.20
CA SER A 258 1.08 10.73 -14.15
C SER A 258 0.50 9.38 -14.57
N PHE A 259 0.27 9.19 -15.88
CA PHE A 259 -0.43 8.02 -16.43
C PHE A 259 -1.82 7.81 -15.79
N ASP A 260 -2.48 8.90 -15.42
CA ASP A 260 -3.78 8.91 -14.72
C ASP A 260 -3.76 8.17 -13.36
N ASP A 261 -2.58 7.93 -12.79
CA ASP A 261 -2.38 7.27 -11.52
C ASP A 261 -2.02 8.28 -10.43
N HIS A 262 -2.92 8.41 -9.45
CA HIS A 262 -2.78 9.34 -8.32
C HIS A 262 -1.49 9.14 -7.53
N ARG A 263 -0.99 7.91 -7.38
CA ARG A 263 0.26 7.66 -6.64
C ARG A 263 1.47 8.09 -7.42
N ILE A 264 1.50 7.80 -8.72
CA ILE A 264 2.57 8.29 -9.61
C ILE A 264 2.57 9.82 -9.60
N ALA A 265 1.40 10.45 -9.73
CA ALA A 265 1.29 11.91 -9.69
C ALA A 265 1.82 12.50 -8.37
N MET A 266 1.38 12.00 -7.21
CA MET A 266 1.86 12.46 -5.91
C MET A 266 3.36 12.20 -5.72
N THR A 267 3.86 11.03 -6.14
CA THR A 267 5.29 10.68 -6.07
C THR A 267 6.15 11.70 -6.81
N PHE A 268 5.78 12.03 -8.06
CA PHE A 268 6.55 12.98 -8.86
C PHE A 268 6.32 14.44 -8.45
N ALA A 269 5.22 14.77 -7.77
CA ALA A 269 5.06 16.06 -7.11
C ALA A 269 6.00 16.21 -5.91
N ILE A 270 6.13 15.18 -5.06
CA ILE A 270 7.12 15.19 -3.98
C ILE A 270 8.54 15.31 -4.54
N LEU A 271 8.88 14.51 -5.56
CA LEU A 271 10.19 14.63 -6.22
C LEU A 271 10.41 16.04 -6.76
N SER A 272 9.41 16.63 -7.42
CA SER A 272 9.49 18.00 -7.94
C SER A 272 9.79 19.03 -6.85
N LEU A 273 9.27 18.88 -5.63
CA LEU A 273 9.58 19.80 -4.51
C LEU A 273 11.01 19.66 -4.00
N LEU A 274 11.64 18.50 -4.22
CA LEU A 274 13.02 18.20 -3.81
C LEU A 274 14.07 18.59 -4.86
N LEU A 275 13.65 18.84 -6.11
CA LEU A 275 14.53 19.30 -7.17
C LEU A 275 14.78 20.81 -7.08
N ASN A 276 16.03 21.23 -7.23
CA ASN A 276 16.41 22.65 -7.18
C ASN A 276 15.67 23.53 -8.20
N ASP A 277 15.46 23.02 -9.42
CA ASP A 277 14.78 23.74 -10.51
C ASP A 277 13.30 23.33 -10.64
N GLY A 278 12.81 22.53 -9.69
CA GLY A 278 11.46 21.99 -9.70
C GLY A 278 11.21 20.96 -10.81
N GLY A 279 9.93 20.76 -11.11
CA GLY A 279 9.41 19.87 -12.12
C GLY A 279 7.92 20.13 -12.32
N LYS A 280 7.31 19.51 -13.32
CA LYS A 280 5.86 19.55 -13.53
C LYS A 280 5.33 18.14 -13.67
N VAL A 281 4.10 17.92 -13.21
CA VAL A 281 3.39 16.65 -13.37
C VAL A 281 2.16 16.91 -14.22
N ASP A 282 1.97 16.14 -15.29
CA ASP A 282 0.75 16.27 -16.10
C ASP A 282 -0.45 15.58 -15.44
N ASN A 283 -1.66 15.99 -15.87
CA ASN A 283 -2.94 15.52 -15.36
C ASN A 283 -3.04 15.34 -13.84
N PHE A 284 -2.55 16.33 -13.08
CA PHE A 284 -2.49 16.25 -11.61
C PHE A 284 -3.88 16.11 -10.93
N GLY A 285 -4.98 16.33 -11.67
CA GLY A 285 -6.34 16.16 -11.16
C GLY A 285 -6.65 14.74 -10.67
N CYS A 286 -5.93 13.70 -11.14
CA CYS A 286 -6.14 12.32 -10.68
C CYS A 286 -5.85 12.12 -9.18
N VAL A 287 -5.06 13.01 -8.55
CA VAL A 287 -4.75 12.98 -7.12
C VAL A 287 -6.01 13.05 -6.24
N GLY A 288 -7.07 13.70 -6.74
CA GLY A 288 -8.36 13.79 -6.06
C GLY A 288 -9.06 12.46 -5.78
N ILE A 289 -8.64 11.36 -6.44
CA ILE A 289 -9.18 10.01 -6.23
C ILE A 289 -8.86 9.49 -4.82
N SER A 290 -7.65 9.76 -4.32
CA SER A 290 -7.19 9.25 -3.01
C SER A 290 -6.96 10.35 -1.99
N ASN A 291 -6.51 11.54 -2.40
CA ASN A 291 -6.21 12.65 -1.50
C ASN A 291 -6.57 14.00 -2.15
N PRO A 292 -7.85 14.41 -2.11
CA PRO A 292 -8.27 15.71 -2.66
C PRO A 292 -7.63 16.91 -1.95
N GLY A 293 -7.15 16.74 -0.71
CA GLY A 293 -6.51 17.80 0.07
C GLY A 293 -5.00 17.89 -0.14
N PHE A 294 -4.39 17.08 -1.00
CA PHE A 294 -2.93 16.92 -1.08
C PHE A 294 -2.18 18.25 -1.26
N LEU A 295 -2.59 19.10 -2.21
CA LEU A 295 -1.92 20.38 -2.45
C LEU A 295 -2.05 21.35 -1.27
N GLU A 296 -3.22 21.40 -0.64
CA GLU A 296 -3.42 22.26 0.53
C GLU A 296 -2.58 21.75 1.71
N GLN A 297 -2.51 20.44 1.93
CA GLN A 297 -1.64 19.85 2.94
C GLN A 297 -0.16 20.18 2.70
N ILE A 298 0.31 20.07 1.45
CA ILE A 298 1.69 20.46 1.09
C ILE A 298 1.94 21.94 1.42
N LYS A 299 1.04 22.85 1.03
CA LYS A 299 1.17 24.28 1.34
C LYS A 299 1.23 24.58 2.85
N THR A 300 0.62 23.75 3.70
CA THR A 300 0.70 23.95 5.16
C THR A 300 2.07 23.61 5.74
N ILE A 301 2.91 22.88 4.99
CA ILE A 301 4.23 22.42 5.46
C ILE A 301 5.39 22.96 4.62
N THR A 302 5.11 23.60 3.49
CA THR A 302 6.08 24.30 2.64
C THR A 302 5.84 25.80 2.74
N GLY A 303 6.87 26.55 3.17
CA GLY A 303 6.85 28.02 3.20
C GLY A 303 7.10 28.65 1.84
#